data_AF-A0A0C6P3T2-F1
#
_entry.id   AF-A0A0C6P3T2-F1
#
_cell.length_a   1.000
_cell.length_b   1.000
_cell.length_c   1.000
_cell.angle_alpha   90.00
_cell.angle_beta   90.00
_cell.angle_gamma   90.00
#
_symmetry.space_group_name_H-M   'P 1'
#
loop_
_entity.id
_entity.type
_entity.pdbx_description
1 polymer ?
#
loop_
_entity_poly.entity_id
_entity_poly.type
_entity_poly.pdbx_seq_one_letter_code
_entity_poly.pdbx_strand_id
1 'polypeptide(L)'
;MSTPHTDFFGLTIPFMQLLGVVPEHSGNGTARTRLPARADLVNSRGDIHGGTLMSVLDFTLGAAIRGDTPEVGVATIDMNTSFMSPGRGDLVIETRCLRRGASIAFCEGEIRDSAGELVAKATATFKIIQRRPGGD
;
A
#
# COMPACT_ATOMS: atom_id res chain seq x y z
N MET A 1 -20.73 -20.05 -1.23
CA MET A 1 -20.23 -19.48 0.05
C MET A 1 -19.60 -18.13 -0.28
N SER A 2 -20.02 -17.04 0.35
CA SER A 2 -19.41 -15.73 0.10
C SER A 2 -17.97 -15.75 0.58
N THR A 3 -17.02 -15.41 -0.27
CA THR A 3 -15.61 -15.26 0.13
C THR A 3 -15.55 -14.20 1.24
N PRO A 4 -14.92 -14.45 2.39
CA PRO A 4 -14.79 -13.44 3.43
C PRO A 4 -14.13 -12.19 2.83
N HIS A 5 -14.78 -11.03 3.02
CA HIS A 5 -14.23 -9.74 2.61
C HIS A 5 -13.24 -9.28 3.67
N THR A 6 -11.99 -9.10 3.26
CA THR A 6 -10.98 -8.44 4.09
C THR A 6 -11.28 -6.95 4.14
N ASP A 7 -11.38 -6.39 5.35
CA ASP A 7 -11.45 -4.95 5.56
C ASP A 7 -10.05 -4.33 5.44
N PHE A 8 -9.92 -3.28 4.62
CA PHE A 8 -8.66 -2.58 4.37
C PHE A 8 -8.67 -1.19 5.01
N PHE A 9 -8.76 -1.14 6.35
CA PHE A 9 -8.88 0.08 7.14
C PHE A 9 -10.19 0.84 6.87
N GLY A 10 -11.31 0.11 6.91
CA GLY A 10 -12.65 0.65 6.63
C GLY A 10 -13.01 0.71 5.15
N LEU A 11 -12.23 0.06 4.28
CA LEU A 11 -12.41 0.07 2.82
C LEU A 11 -12.52 -1.34 2.26
N THR A 12 -13.41 -1.50 1.28
CA THR A 12 -13.46 -2.69 0.41
C THR A 12 -12.62 -2.42 -0.83
N ILE A 13 -11.51 -3.14 -0.98
CA ILE A 13 -10.61 -2.99 -2.14
C ILE A 13 -10.42 -4.36 -2.79
N PRO A 14 -11.25 -4.71 -3.80
CA PRO A 14 -11.22 -6.03 -4.44
C PRO A 14 -9.85 -6.41 -5.00
N PHE A 15 -9.07 -5.43 -5.46
CA PHE A 15 -7.72 -5.68 -5.96
C PHE A 15 -6.74 -6.09 -4.85
N MET A 16 -6.79 -5.47 -3.66
CA MET A 16 -5.96 -5.90 -2.52
C MET A 16 -6.39 -7.27 -1.99
N GLN A 17 -7.70 -7.56 -2.06
CA GLN A 17 -8.23 -8.90 -1.77
C GLN A 17 -7.71 -9.93 -2.78
N LEU A 18 -7.70 -9.60 -4.08
CA LEU A 18 -7.14 -10.46 -5.13
C LEU A 18 -5.65 -10.73 -4.88
N LEU A 19 -4.88 -9.71 -4.50
CA LEU A 19 -3.45 -9.85 -4.18
C LEU A 19 -3.21 -10.57 -2.83
N GLY A 20 -4.23 -10.79 -2.01
CA GLY A 20 -4.10 -11.45 -0.71
C GLY A 20 -3.36 -10.61 0.33
N VAL A 21 -3.38 -9.28 0.20
CA VAL A 21 -2.74 -8.36 1.15
C VAL A 21 -3.43 -8.48 2.52
N VAL A 22 -2.61 -8.47 3.57
CA VAL A 22 -3.06 -8.48 4.96
C VAL A 22 -2.80 -7.09 5.57
N PRO A 23 -3.83 -6.30 5.88
CA PRO A 23 -3.67 -5.04 6.59
C PRO A 23 -3.35 -5.29 8.07
N GLU A 24 -2.42 -4.54 8.63
CA GLU A 24 -1.97 -4.73 10.02
C GLU A 24 -2.08 -3.46 10.87
N HIS A 25 -1.65 -2.31 10.33
CA HIS A 25 -1.69 -1.03 11.05
C HIS A 25 -1.92 0.15 10.10
N SER A 26 -2.65 1.16 10.57
CA SER A 26 -2.76 2.47 9.93
C SER A 26 -3.08 3.53 10.98
N GLY A 27 -2.31 4.61 11.01
CA GLY A 27 -2.48 5.72 11.96
C GLY A 27 -1.16 6.39 12.33
N ASN A 28 -1.25 7.60 12.90
CA ASN A 28 -0.12 8.47 13.25
C ASN A 28 0.83 8.71 12.07
N GLY A 29 0.28 8.97 10.89
CA GLY A 29 1.05 9.17 9.66
C GLY A 29 1.81 7.93 9.18
N THR A 30 1.48 6.73 9.66
CA THR A 30 2.16 5.47 9.28
C THR A 30 1.15 4.41 8.87
N ALA A 31 1.58 3.45 8.06
CA ALA A 31 0.81 2.23 7.81
C ALA A 31 1.72 1.03 7.57
N ARG A 32 1.17 -0.16 7.86
CA ARG A 32 1.84 -1.44 7.67
C ARG A 32 0.89 -2.47 7.09
N THR A 33 1.38 -3.20 6.10
CA THR A 33 0.70 -4.36 5.51
C THR A 33 1.68 -5.50 5.30
N ARG A 34 1.17 -6.71 5.16
CA ARG A 34 1.93 -7.90 4.79
C ARG A 34 1.39 -8.49 3.49
N LEU A 35 2.30 -8.93 2.64
CA LEU A 35 1.99 -9.71 1.44
C LEU A 35 2.52 -11.14 1.61
N PRO A 36 1.64 -12.12 1.88
CA PRO A 36 2.04 -13.52 1.93
C PRO A 36 2.57 -14.01 0.58
N ALA A 37 3.54 -14.93 0.63
CA ALA A 37 4.07 -15.57 -0.57
C ALA A 37 2.97 -16.29 -1.36
N ARG A 38 2.87 -16.03 -2.66
CA ARG A 38 1.89 -16.69 -3.53
C ARG A 38 2.44 -16.90 -4.94
N ALA A 39 2.26 -18.10 -5.48
CA ALA A 39 2.87 -18.53 -6.73
C ALA A 39 2.29 -17.84 -7.98
N ASP A 40 1.07 -17.30 -7.90
CA ASP A 40 0.39 -16.56 -8.96
C ASP A 40 0.71 -15.06 -8.96
N LEU A 41 1.53 -14.58 -8.02
CA LEU A 41 1.96 -13.17 -7.91
C LEU A 41 3.39 -12.95 -8.41
N VAL A 42 4.03 -13.98 -8.96
CA VAL A 42 5.43 -13.94 -9.42
C VAL A 42 5.55 -13.51 -10.88
N ASN A 43 6.74 -13.02 -11.24
CA ASN A 43 7.14 -12.79 -12.62
C ASN A 43 7.73 -14.07 -13.27
N SER A 44 8.22 -13.96 -14.50
CA SER A 44 8.82 -15.08 -15.25
C SER A 44 10.08 -15.69 -14.63
N ARG A 45 10.65 -15.07 -13.59
CA ARG A 45 11.80 -15.55 -12.83
C ARG A 45 11.40 -16.24 -11.52
N GLY A 46 10.12 -16.23 -11.16
CA GLY A 46 9.64 -16.73 -9.87
C GLY A 46 9.79 -15.76 -8.70
N ASP A 47 10.26 -14.53 -8.94
CA ASP A 47 10.29 -13.46 -7.95
C ASP A 47 8.94 -12.71 -7.97
N ILE A 48 8.48 -12.15 -6.84
CA ILE A 48 7.22 -11.38 -6.80
C ILE A 48 7.25 -10.27 -7.87
N HIS A 49 6.18 -10.21 -8.67
CA HIS A 49 6.09 -9.32 -9.81
C HIS A 49 6.18 -7.85 -9.37
N GLY A 50 6.96 -7.03 -10.09
CA GLY A 50 7.15 -5.61 -9.75
C GLY A 50 5.83 -4.83 -9.68
N GLY A 51 4.86 -5.18 -10.53
CA GLY A 51 3.50 -4.64 -10.47
C GLY A 51 2.76 -4.97 -9.17
N THR A 52 2.95 -6.16 -8.60
CA THR A 52 2.39 -6.54 -7.29
C THR A 52 3.02 -5.67 -6.21
N LEU A 53 4.36 -5.57 -6.20
CA LEU A 53 5.09 -4.75 -5.23
C LEU A 53 4.64 -3.28 -5.25
N MET A 54 4.56 -2.68 -6.44
CA MET A 54 4.08 -1.31 -6.62
C MET A 54 2.63 -1.14 -6.17
N SER A 55 1.76 -2.11 -6.47
CA SER A 55 0.35 -2.05 -6.08
C SER A 55 0.15 -2.06 -4.56
N VAL A 56 0.90 -2.90 -3.85
CA VAL A 56 0.81 -2.98 -2.38
C VAL A 56 1.47 -1.75 -1.73
N LEU A 57 2.57 -1.25 -2.29
CA LEU A 57 3.18 0.02 -1.87
C LEU A 57 2.20 1.19 -2.02
N ASP A 58 1.59 1.37 -3.20
CA ASP A 58 0.63 2.45 -3.46
C ASP A 58 -0.52 2.45 -2.46
N PHE A 59 -1.14 1.29 -2.25
CA PHE A 59 -2.20 1.12 -1.26
C PHE A 59 -1.74 1.50 0.16
N THR A 60 -0.59 0.99 0.59
CA THR A 60 -0.08 1.18 1.95
C THR A 60 0.38 2.62 2.17
N LEU A 61 0.94 3.29 1.16
CA LEU A 61 1.31 4.71 1.20
C LEU A 61 0.05 5.58 1.38
N GLY A 62 -1.01 5.30 0.62
CA GLY A 62 -2.30 5.98 0.77
C GLY A 62 -2.93 5.73 2.15
N ALA A 63 -2.75 4.53 2.71
CA ALA A 63 -3.24 4.19 4.05
C ALA A 63 -2.58 5.05 5.14
N ALA A 64 -1.26 5.32 5.05
CA ALA A 64 -0.56 6.18 6.01
C ALA A 64 -1.11 7.61 6.06
N ILE A 65 -1.75 8.10 4.98
CA ILE A 65 -2.42 9.40 4.95
C ILE A 65 -3.81 9.31 5.59
N ARG A 66 -4.56 8.23 5.30
CA ARG A 66 -5.95 8.04 5.74
C ARG A 66 -6.07 7.65 7.22
N GLY A 67 -5.05 7.01 7.79
CA GLY A 67 -5.07 6.56 9.19
C GLY A 67 -5.44 7.65 10.20
N ASP A 68 -5.10 8.91 9.91
CA ASP A 68 -5.42 10.06 10.77
C ASP A 68 -6.68 10.84 10.34
N THR A 69 -7.18 10.60 9.14
CA THR A 69 -8.34 11.30 8.57
C THR A 69 -9.14 10.34 7.67
N PRO A 70 -9.91 9.39 8.23
CA PRO A 70 -10.62 8.38 7.44
C PRO A 70 -11.71 8.97 6.53
N GLU A 71 -12.13 10.21 6.77
CA GLU A 71 -13.16 10.92 6.02
C GLU A 71 -12.71 11.42 4.63
N VAL A 72 -11.41 11.49 4.37
CA VAL A 72 -10.87 11.97 3.08
C VAL A 72 -10.56 10.83 2.12
N GLY A 73 -10.79 11.08 0.83
CA GLY A 73 -10.22 10.28 -0.24
C GLY A 73 -8.76 10.66 -0.50
N VAL A 74 -8.00 9.73 -1.06
CA VAL A 74 -6.64 10.01 -1.57
C VAL A 74 -6.47 9.37 -2.94
N ALA A 75 -5.81 10.09 -3.84
CA ALA A 75 -5.49 9.60 -5.18
C ALA A 75 -4.02 9.86 -5.48
N THR A 76 -3.32 8.85 -5.98
CA THR A 76 -1.91 8.94 -6.37
C THR A 76 -1.77 9.87 -7.58
N ILE A 77 -0.90 10.88 -7.45
CA ILE A 77 -0.52 11.78 -8.56
C ILE A 77 0.69 11.18 -9.27
N ASP A 78 1.70 10.81 -8.49
CA ASP A 78 2.90 10.16 -8.95
C ASP A 78 3.44 9.23 -7.85
N MET A 79 4.12 8.17 -8.28
CA MET A 79 4.89 7.29 -7.43
C MET A 79 6.15 6.87 -8.17
N ASN A 80 7.31 7.05 -7.53
CA ASN A 80 8.58 6.49 -7.98
C ASN A 80 8.90 5.28 -7.11
N THR A 81 9.21 4.14 -7.74
CA THR A 81 9.65 2.92 -7.04
C THR A 81 11.01 2.49 -7.57
N SER A 82 11.94 2.24 -6.66
CA SER A 82 13.21 1.59 -6.93
C SER A 82 13.17 0.15 -6.41
N PHE A 83 13.71 -0.79 -7.18
CA PHE A 83 13.80 -2.21 -6.81
C PHE A 83 15.26 -2.54 -6.51
N MET A 84 15.52 -2.97 -5.27
CA MET A 84 16.88 -3.17 -4.74
C MET A 84 17.27 -4.64 -4.72
N SER A 85 16.32 -5.53 -4.44
CA SER A 85 16.52 -6.98 -4.46
C SER A 85 15.25 -7.73 -4.86
N PRO A 86 15.33 -9.02 -5.23
CA PRO A 86 14.16 -9.81 -5.59
C PRO A 86 13.23 -10.03 -4.41
N GLY A 87 11.94 -9.72 -4.55
CA GLY A 87 10.94 -10.03 -3.55
C GLY A 87 10.63 -11.53 -3.53
N ARG A 88 10.92 -12.21 -2.42
CA ARG A 88 10.64 -13.65 -2.23
C ARG A 88 10.03 -13.90 -0.87
N GLY A 89 9.23 -14.96 -0.79
CA GLY A 89 8.55 -15.32 0.45
C GLY A 89 7.55 -14.24 0.89
N ASP A 90 7.31 -14.19 2.19
CA ASP A 90 6.46 -13.18 2.81
C ASP A 90 7.18 -11.83 2.85
N LEU A 91 6.45 -10.78 2.47
CA LEU A 91 6.97 -9.42 2.43
C LEU A 91 6.20 -8.53 3.40
N VAL A 92 6.92 -7.62 4.05
CA VAL A 92 6.38 -6.58 4.92
C VAL A 92 6.52 -5.24 4.21
N ILE A 93 5.45 -4.46 4.22
CA ILE A 93 5.40 -3.14 3.63
C ILE A 93 5.15 -2.14 4.74
N GLU A 94 6.05 -1.18 4.90
CA GLU A 94 5.98 -0.14 5.91
C GLU A 94 6.08 1.24 5.25
N THR A 95 5.16 2.13 5.59
CA THR A 95 5.04 3.43 4.95
C THR A 95 4.81 4.54 5.96
N ARG A 96 5.16 5.77 5.57
CA ARG A 96 4.93 6.98 6.35
C ARG A 96 4.60 8.18 5.48
N CYS A 97 3.71 9.02 5.98
CA CYS A 97 3.45 10.35 5.46
C CYS A 97 4.51 11.32 5.99
N LEU A 98 5.31 11.87 5.09
CA LEU A 98 6.38 12.83 5.41
C LEU A 98 5.84 14.22 5.64
N ARG A 99 4.86 14.62 4.82
CA ARG A 99 4.24 15.93 4.88
C ARG A 99 2.82 15.85 4.36
N ARG A 100 1.89 16.38 5.14
CA ARG A 100 0.49 16.54 4.76
C ARG A 100 0.12 18.02 4.68
N GLY A 101 -0.21 18.49 3.49
CA GLY A 101 -0.81 19.80 3.27
C GLY A 101 -2.33 19.72 3.20
N ALA A 102 -2.98 20.83 2.79
CA ALA A 102 -4.44 20.87 2.66
C ALA A 102 -4.98 20.02 1.49
N SER A 103 -4.23 19.91 0.39
CA SER A 103 -4.67 19.20 -0.82
C SER A 103 -3.66 18.22 -1.40
N ILE A 104 -2.44 18.18 -0.86
CA ILE A 104 -1.34 17.32 -1.32
C ILE A 104 -0.66 16.69 -0.10
N ALA A 105 -0.27 15.42 -0.22
CA ALA A 105 0.58 14.73 0.75
C ALA A 105 1.77 14.07 0.05
N PHE A 106 2.91 14.02 0.75
CA PHE A 106 4.13 13.34 0.31
C PHE A 106 4.40 12.17 1.26
N CYS A 107 4.63 10.99 0.70
CA CYS A 107 4.85 9.77 1.47
C CYS A 107 6.07 9.00 0.96
N GLU A 108 6.62 8.15 1.81
CA GLU A 108 7.59 7.15 1.43
C GLU A 108 7.30 5.80 2.09
N GLY A 109 7.88 4.75 1.55
CA GLY A 109 7.71 3.41 2.08
C GLY A 109 8.69 2.42 1.53
N GLU A 110 8.84 1.30 2.23
CA GLU A 110 9.78 0.24 1.93
C GLU A 110 9.07 -1.11 1.99
N ILE A 111 9.54 -2.03 1.14
CA ILE A 111 9.22 -3.45 1.23
C ILE A 111 10.46 -4.17 1.73
N ARG A 112 10.29 -5.01 2.75
CA ARG A 112 11.35 -5.87 3.28
C ARG A 112 10.90 -7.32 3.32
N ASP A 113 11.83 -8.25 3.15
CA ASP A 113 11.57 -9.67 3.33
C ASP A 113 11.68 -10.09 4.82
N SER A 114 11.45 -11.38 5.09
CA SER A 114 11.55 -11.95 6.44
C SER A 114 12.95 -11.86 7.09
N ALA A 115 14.00 -11.69 6.29
CA ALA A 115 15.37 -11.48 6.78
C ALA A 115 15.69 -9.99 7.01
N GLY A 116 14.76 -9.09 6.67
CA GLY A 116 14.92 -7.64 6.76
C GLY A 116 15.62 -7.02 5.55
N GLU A 117 15.87 -7.78 4.48
CA GLU A 117 16.48 -7.28 3.26
C GLU A 117 15.55 -6.30 2.55
N LEU A 118 16.10 -5.17 2.08
CA LEU A 118 15.33 -4.16 1.36
C LEU A 118 15.05 -4.63 -0.07
N VAL A 119 13.79 -4.92 -0.37
CA VAL A 119 13.32 -5.38 -1.67
C VAL A 119 13.01 -4.21 -2.60
N ALA A 120 12.24 -3.24 -2.11
CA ALA A 120 11.85 -2.06 -2.87
C ALA A 120 11.65 -0.86 -1.96
N LYS A 121 11.81 0.34 -2.51
CA LYS A 121 11.50 1.60 -1.84
C LYS A 121 10.71 2.49 -2.79
N ALA A 122 9.72 3.19 -2.27
CA ALA A 122 8.94 4.14 -3.03
C ALA A 122 8.80 5.49 -2.33
N THR A 123 8.65 6.52 -3.14
CA THR A 123 8.16 7.85 -2.76
C THR A 123 6.97 8.19 -3.62
N ALA A 124 5.96 8.85 -3.06
CA ALA A 124 4.75 9.19 -3.79
C ALA A 124 4.16 10.52 -3.35
N THR A 125 3.51 11.19 -4.31
CA THR A 125 2.67 12.36 -4.08
C THR A 125 1.20 11.97 -4.25
N PHE A 126 0.38 12.37 -3.29
CA PHE A 126 -1.07 12.12 -3.30
C PHE A 126 -1.86 13.41 -3.32
N LYS A 127 -2.96 13.42 -4.06
CA LYS A 127 -4.06 14.38 -3.92
C LYS A 127 -4.91 13.96 -2.73
N ILE A 128 -5.20 14.91 -1.83
CA ILE A 128 -6.22 14.75 -0.78
C ILE A 128 -7.56 15.25 -1.33
N ILE A 129 -8.57 14.39 -1.29
CA ILE A 129 -9.91 14.64 -1.83
C ILE A 129 -10.88 14.74 -0.66
N GLN A 130 -11.41 15.94 -0.45
CA GLN A 130 -12.49 16.14 0.52
C GLN A 130 -13.75 15.45 -0.02
N ARG A 131 -14.31 14.50 0.72
CA ARG A 131 -15.61 13.93 0.38
C ARG A 131 -16.66 15.02 0.59
N ARG A 132 -17.32 15.47 -0.47
CA ARG A 132 -18.50 16.32 -0.32
C ARG A 132 -19.65 15.47 0.23
N PRO A 133 -20.44 15.95 1.20
CA PRO A 133 -21.67 15.27 1.57
C PRO A 133 -22.62 15.27 0.35
N GLY A 134 -23.07 14.10 -0.09
CA GLY A 134 -24.19 13.96 -1.04
C GLY A 134 -23.85 13.92 -2.54
N GLY A 135 -22.73 13.32 -2.94
CA GLY A 135 -22.53 12.95 -4.36
C GLY A 135 -22.95 11.51 -4.60
N ASP A 136 -23.95 11.31 -5.47
CA ASP A 136 -24.45 10.02 -5.94
C ASP A 136 -23.36 9.08 -6.48
#